data_AF-A0A6G3ZJE4-F1
#
_entry.id   AF-A0A6G3ZJE4-F1
#
_cell.length_a   1.000
_cell.length_b   1.000
_cell.length_c   1.000
_cell.angle_alpha   90.00
_cell.angle_beta   90.00
_cell.angle_gamma   90.00
#
_symmetry.space_group_name_H-M   'P 1'
#
loop_
_entity.id
_entity.type
_entity.pdbx_description
1 polymer ?
#
loop_
_entity_poly.entity_id
_entity_poly.type
_entity_poly.pdbx_seq_one_letter_code
_entity_poly.pdbx_strand_id
1 'polypeptide(L)'
;MADHTEVRLEKPRENADDDVVAYFAPNFEVQPSFDNDLFTAERATSRPTVARDNQQYSHELSVEGVFEDSDRLPDAHRADVEAMVGSSPATARQQVNRLVHYATQVGGPFYLYEGTDEYTAESTAAMDVQNGVYPAVQIASVEPPSQGGLSRFEYSVQFVVGVPR
;
A
#
# COMPACT_ATOMS: atom_id res chain seq x y z
N MET A 1 -21.15 1.11 5.58
CA MET A 1 -19.91 1.90 5.49
C MET A 1 -18.86 1.04 6.15
N ALA A 2 -17.78 0.70 5.45
CA ALA A 2 -16.63 0.02 6.04
C ALA A 2 -16.10 0.86 7.21
N ASP A 3 -15.72 0.21 8.31
CA ASP A 3 -15.06 0.88 9.44
C ASP A 3 -13.77 1.56 8.93
N HIS A 4 -13.40 2.73 9.47
CA HIS A 4 -12.19 3.44 9.01
C HIS A 4 -10.90 2.69 9.35
N THR A 5 -10.99 1.66 10.20
CA THR A 5 -9.91 0.75 10.52
C THR A 5 -9.86 -0.49 9.62
N GLU A 6 -10.87 -0.74 8.77
CA GLU A 6 -10.91 -1.93 7.90
C GLU A 6 -9.83 -1.90 6.81
N VAL A 7 -9.46 -0.70 6.34
CA VAL A 7 -8.40 -0.53 5.33
C VAL A 7 -7.25 0.25 5.93
N ARG A 8 -6.17 -0.45 6.29
CA ARG A 8 -5.03 0.15 6.98
C ARG A 8 -3.72 -0.55 6.64
N LEU A 9 -2.65 0.22 6.72
CA LEU A 9 -1.28 -0.26 6.54
C LEU A 9 -0.56 -0.25 7.88
N GLU A 10 0.05 -1.37 8.25
CA GLU A 10 0.79 -1.57 9.51
C GLU A 10 2.22 -2.03 9.21
N LYS A 11 3.12 -1.83 10.18
CA LYS A 11 4.42 -2.52 10.19
C LYS A 11 4.28 -3.98 10.66
N PRO A 12 5.20 -4.87 10.23
CA PRO A 12 5.29 -6.22 10.76
C PRO A 12 5.44 -6.21 12.28
N ARG A 13 4.78 -7.15 12.96
CA ARG A 13 4.74 -7.24 14.43
C ARG A 13 6.03 -7.85 14.99
N GLU A 14 7.18 -7.22 14.76
CA GLU A 14 8.44 -7.67 15.37
C GLU A 14 8.60 -7.17 16.83
N ASN A 15 7.94 -6.07 17.21
CA ASN A 15 8.06 -5.47 18.55
C ASN A 15 6.77 -4.77 18.99
N ALA A 16 5.76 -5.53 19.42
CA ALA A 16 4.62 -5.19 20.32
C ALA A 16 3.78 -3.89 20.16
N ASP A 17 4.24 -2.87 19.45
CA ASP A 17 3.51 -1.65 19.14
C ASP A 17 2.97 -1.81 17.72
N ASP A 18 1.65 -1.93 17.60
CA ASP A 18 0.91 -1.86 16.33
C ASP A 18 1.09 -0.44 15.74
N ASP A 19 2.24 -0.17 15.12
CA ASP A 19 2.52 1.13 14.52
C ASP A 19 1.85 1.20 13.15
N VAL A 20 0.66 1.78 13.15
CA VAL A 20 -0.12 2.05 11.96
C VAL A 20 0.61 3.10 11.11
N VAL A 21 0.86 2.73 9.87
CA VAL A 21 1.50 3.59 8.87
C VAL A 21 0.48 4.55 8.27
N ALA A 22 -0.69 4.03 7.89
CA ALA A 22 -1.77 4.80 7.27
C ALA A 22 -3.14 4.15 7.52
N TYR A 23 -4.17 5.00 7.69
CA TYR A 23 -5.58 4.63 7.56
C TYR A 23 -6.10 5.14 6.22
N PHE A 24 -6.79 4.28 5.47
CA PHE A 24 -7.35 4.64 4.18
C PHE A 24 -8.88 4.83 4.31
N ALA A 25 -9.37 6.02 3.97
CA ALA A 25 -10.79 6.36 4.08
C ALA A 25 -11.60 5.83 2.88
N PRO A 26 -12.87 5.44 3.06
CA PRO A 26 -13.64 4.73 2.04
C PRO A 26 -14.13 5.66 0.93
N ASN A 27 -13.38 5.71 -0.17
CA ASN A 27 -13.84 5.93 -1.54
C ASN A 27 -12.90 5.15 -2.48
N PHE A 28 -12.74 3.85 -2.21
CA PHE A 28 -11.68 3.03 -2.79
C PHE A 28 -12.15 2.21 -3.99
N GLU A 29 -11.24 1.95 -4.92
CA GLU A 29 -11.25 0.82 -5.85
C GLU A 29 -9.90 0.11 -5.69
N VAL A 30 -9.89 -1.13 -5.18
CA VAL A 30 -8.70 -1.98 -5.21
C VAL A 30 -8.69 -2.69 -6.54
N GLN A 31 -7.73 -2.36 -7.38
CA GLN A 31 -7.54 -3.00 -8.68
C GLN A 31 -6.35 -3.96 -8.60
N PRO A 32 -6.58 -5.27 -8.40
CA PRO A 32 -5.52 -6.25 -8.54
C PRO A 32 -5.16 -6.40 -10.01
N SER A 33 -3.94 -6.02 -10.40
CA SER A 33 -3.41 -6.38 -11.72
C SER A 33 -2.49 -7.59 -11.60
N PHE A 34 -2.54 -8.43 -12.63
CA PHE A 34 -1.69 -9.59 -12.80
C PHE A 34 -0.88 -9.38 -14.06
N ASP A 35 0.33 -8.86 -13.92
CA ASP A 35 1.21 -8.59 -15.04
C ASP A 35 2.28 -9.69 -15.19
N ASN A 36 2.60 -10.02 -16.45
CA ASN A 36 3.67 -10.95 -16.79
C ASN A 36 4.73 -10.19 -17.61
N ASP A 37 5.90 -9.98 -17.02
CA ASP A 37 6.98 -9.23 -17.64
C ASP A 37 7.70 -10.02 -18.75
N LEU A 38 7.38 -9.67 -20.00
CA LEU A 38 8.01 -10.23 -21.21
C LEU A 38 9.30 -9.46 -21.54
N PHE A 39 10.44 -9.93 -21.01
CA PHE A 39 11.74 -9.32 -21.30
C PHE A 39 12.16 -9.55 -22.76
N THR A 40 12.15 -8.48 -23.55
CA THR A 40 12.55 -8.51 -24.97
C THR A 40 13.88 -7.78 -25.15
N ALA A 41 15.00 -8.49 -25.01
CA ALA A 41 16.31 -7.95 -25.39
C ALA A 41 16.64 -8.32 -26.84
N GLU A 42 16.88 -7.32 -27.68
CA GLU A 42 17.54 -7.53 -28.97
C GLU A 42 18.98 -7.98 -28.72
N ARG A 43 19.33 -9.19 -29.17
CA ARG A 43 20.74 -9.59 -29.28
C ARG A 43 21.32 -9.00 -30.55
N ALA A 44 22.45 -8.31 -30.41
CA ALA A 44 23.33 -7.99 -31.53
C ALA A 44 23.97 -9.28 -32.08
N THR A 45 23.22 -10.08 -32.85
CA THR A 45 23.70 -11.06 -33.86
C THR A 45 22.51 -11.87 -34.40
N SER A 46 22.65 -12.33 -35.64
CA SER A 46 21.68 -12.92 -36.59
C SER A 46 20.93 -14.20 -36.18
N ARG A 47 20.47 -14.34 -34.93
CA ARG A 47 19.62 -15.47 -34.49
C ARG A 47 18.20 -14.96 -34.20
N PRO A 48 17.15 -15.77 -34.47
CA PRO A 48 15.77 -15.35 -34.26
C PRO A 48 15.56 -14.92 -32.80
N THR A 49 14.78 -13.85 -32.61
CA THR A 49 14.37 -13.34 -31.31
C THR A 49 13.78 -14.48 -30.48
N VAL A 50 14.48 -14.86 -29.41
CA VAL A 50 13.92 -15.78 -28.41
C VAL A 50 13.34 -14.90 -27.32
N ALA A 51 12.01 -14.77 -27.30
CA ALA A 51 11.32 -14.24 -26.13
C ALA A 51 11.61 -15.19 -24.96
N ARG A 52 12.23 -14.67 -23.89
CA ARG A 52 12.32 -15.39 -22.62
C ARG A 52 11.16 -14.90 -21.77
N ASP A 53 10.16 -15.75 -21.61
CA ASP A 53 9.16 -15.60 -20.56
C ASP A 53 9.90 -15.83 -19.23
N ASN A 54 10.08 -14.75 -18.45
CA ASN A 54 10.73 -14.84 -17.15
C ASN A 54 9.77 -15.35 -16.06
N GLN A 55 8.49 -15.59 -16.39
CA GLN A 55 7.45 -16.03 -15.46
C GLN A 55 7.42 -15.24 -14.15
N GLN A 56 7.77 -13.95 -14.21
CA GLN A 56 7.67 -13.05 -13.08
C GLN A 56 6.22 -12.60 -13.00
N TYR A 57 5.46 -13.30 -12.18
CA TYR A 57 4.14 -12.88 -11.75
C TYR A 57 4.32 -11.79 -10.69
N SER A 58 4.00 -10.54 -11.04
CA SER A 58 3.79 -9.48 -10.05
C SER A 58 2.29 -9.38 -9.77
N HIS A 59 1.94 -9.46 -8.48
CA HIS A 59 0.63 -9.06 -8.01
C HIS A 59 0.76 -7.63 -7.51
N GLU A 60 0.08 -6.70 -8.14
CA GLU A 60 0.07 -5.30 -7.76
C GLU A 60 -1.29 -4.93 -7.18
N LEU A 61 -1.29 -4.16 -6.10
CA LEU A 61 -2.50 -3.60 -5.50
C LEU A 61 -2.40 -2.08 -5.55
N SER A 62 -3.43 -1.43 -6.07
CA SER A 62 -3.58 0.02 -5.98
C SER A 62 -4.61 0.36 -4.92
N VAL A 63 -4.30 1.28 -4.02
CA VAL A 63 -5.25 1.88 -3.09
C VAL A 63 -5.37 3.37 -3.44
N GLU A 64 -6.56 3.75 -3.87
CA GLU A 64 -6.88 5.11 -4.26
C GLU A 64 -7.88 5.73 -3.29
N GLY A 65 -7.76 7.03 -3.06
CA GLY A 65 -8.65 7.73 -2.15
C GLY A 65 -8.29 9.19 -1.98
N VAL A 66 -8.85 9.80 -0.93
CA VAL A 66 -8.62 11.20 -0.59
C VAL A 66 -8.23 11.32 0.87
N PHE A 67 -7.04 11.88 1.13
CA PHE A 67 -6.69 12.36 2.46
C PHE A 67 -7.36 13.71 2.70
N GLU A 68 -8.00 13.85 3.85
CA GLU A 68 -8.61 15.10 4.32
C GLU A 68 -8.02 15.47 5.67
N ASP A 69 -8.03 16.76 6.00
CA ASP A 69 -7.61 17.24 7.31
C ASP A 69 -8.50 16.59 8.39
N SER A 70 -7.86 16.16 9.47
CA SER A 70 -8.49 15.34 10.51
C SER A 70 -9.69 16.02 11.19
N ASP A 71 -9.77 17.36 11.18
CA ASP A 71 -10.91 18.13 11.70
C ASP A 71 -12.20 17.96 10.90
N ARG A 72 -12.11 17.41 9.68
CA ARG A 72 -13.25 17.10 8.80
C ARG A 72 -13.61 15.63 8.76
N LEU A 73 -12.82 14.78 9.44
CA LEU A 73 -13.09 13.36 9.56
C LEU A 73 -14.08 13.10 10.71
N PRO A 74 -14.83 11.97 10.68
CA PRO A 74 -15.60 11.51 11.83
C PRO A 74 -14.73 11.38 13.10
N ASP A 75 -15.31 11.64 14.27
CA ASP A 75 -14.55 11.76 15.53
C ASP A 75 -13.62 10.57 15.84
N ALA A 76 -14.05 9.34 15.54
CA ALA A 76 -13.25 8.14 15.74
C ALA A 76 -12.03 8.09 14.80
N HIS A 77 -12.26 8.29 13.48
CA HIS A 77 -11.19 8.36 12.49
C HIS A 77 -10.22 9.51 12.81
N ARG A 78 -10.74 10.70 13.17
CA ARG A 78 -9.91 11.83 13.58
C ARG A 78 -8.95 11.43 14.70
N ALA A 79 -9.45 10.82 15.77
CA ALA A 79 -8.61 10.43 16.90
C ALA A 79 -7.48 9.49 16.49
N ASP A 80 -7.77 8.51 15.62
CA ASP A 80 -6.77 7.54 15.15
C ASP A 80 -5.71 8.19 14.24
N VAL A 81 -6.12 9.09 13.33
CA VAL A 81 -5.20 9.84 12.47
C VAL A 81 -4.35 10.83 13.26
N GLU A 82 -4.93 11.53 14.23
CA GLU A 82 -4.20 12.46 15.11
C GLU A 82 -3.19 11.72 15.99
N ALA A 83 -3.55 10.53 16.51
CA ALA A 83 -2.63 9.67 17.26
C ALA A 83 -1.49 9.13 16.39
N MET A 84 -1.82 8.66 15.17
CA MET A 84 -0.85 8.15 14.20
C MET A 84 0.17 9.22 13.75
N VAL A 85 -0.31 10.44 13.50
CA VAL A 85 0.54 11.56 13.06
C VAL A 85 1.24 12.25 14.24
N GLY A 86 0.64 12.25 15.42
CA GLY A 86 1.12 12.97 16.61
C GLY A 86 0.84 14.47 16.56
N SER A 87 -0.21 14.90 15.86
CA SER A 87 -0.61 16.31 15.68
C SER A 87 -2.13 16.45 15.71
N SER A 88 -2.64 17.57 16.26
CA SER A 88 -4.06 17.91 16.25
C SER A 88 -4.27 19.39 15.89
N PRO A 89 -4.93 19.71 14.76
CA PRO A 89 -5.36 18.77 13.73
C PRO A 89 -4.16 18.19 12.96
N ALA A 90 -4.25 16.91 12.60
CA ALA A 90 -3.41 16.31 11.58
C ALA A 90 -3.88 16.73 10.19
N THR A 91 -2.97 17.29 9.40
CA THR A 91 -3.23 17.72 8.02
C THR A 91 -3.13 16.54 7.06
N ALA A 92 -3.85 16.60 5.95
CA ALA A 92 -3.73 15.60 4.89
C ALA A 92 -2.30 15.53 4.32
N ARG A 93 -1.56 16.64 4.29
CA ARG A 93 -0.15 16.67 3.91
C ARG A 93 0.73 15.88 4.87
N GLN A 94 0.48 15.94 6.18
CA GLN A 94 1.24 15.16 7.17
C GLN A 94 0.99 13.66 7.01
N GLN A 95 -0.24 13.26 6.71
CA GLN A 95 -0.60 11.86 6.40
C GLN A 95 0.17 11.35 5.17
N VAL A 96 0.16 12.10 4.07
CA VAL A 96 0.92 11.77 2.85
C VAL A 96 2.43 11.72 3.12
N ASN A 97 2.98 12.71 3.83
CA ASN A 97 4.41 12.76 4.12
C ASN A 97 4.86 11.56 4.96
N ARG A 98 4.02 11.09 5.89
CA ARG A 98 4.28 9.87 6.65
C ARG A 98 4.36 8.66 5.73
N LEU A 99 3.40 8.49 4.82
CA LEU A 99 3.43 7.39 3.86
C LEU A 99 4.66 7.45 2.93
N VAL A 100 4.99 8.62 2.39
CA VAL A 100 6.20 8.82 1.57
C VAL A 100 7.48 8.53 2.36
N HIS A 101 7.52 8.87 3.65
CA HIS A 101 8.63 8.52 4.52
C HIS A 101 8.80 6.99 4.64
N TYR A 102 7.72 6.25 4.85
CA TYR A 102 7.77 4.79 4.88
C TYR A 102 8.18 4.17 3.54
N ALA A 103 7.66 4.71 2.43
CA ALA A 103 8.01 4.26 1.09
C ALA A 103 9.49 4.49 0.72
N THR A 104 10.07 5.63 1.13
CA THR A 104 11.40 6.06 0.65
C THR A 104 12.53 5.90 1.65
N GLN A 105 12.25 5.88 2.95
CA GLN A 105 13.28 5.89 4.01
C GLN A 105 13.25 4.64 4.89
N VAL A 106 12.09 4.04 5.13
CA VAL A 106 11.96 2.85 6.00
C VAL A 106 12.08 1.57 5.18
N GLY A 107 11.26 1.44 4.12
CA GLY A 107 11.17 0.21 3.33
C GLY A 107 10.36 -0.90 4.03
N GLY A 108 9.77 -1.79 3.23
CA GLY A 108 8.91 -2.89 3.72
C GLY A 108 9.67 -4.15 4.15
N PRO A 109 8.96 -5.23 4.54
CA PRO A 109 7.54 -5.49 4.27
C PRO A 109 6.56 -4.73 5.17
N PHE A 110 5.30 -4.60 4.73
CA PHE A 110 4.18 -4.02 5.45
C PHE A 110 2.97 -4.96 5.43
N TYR A 111 2.12 -4.83 6.43
CA TYR A 111 0.85 -5.54 6.54
C TYR A 111 -0.27 -4.64 6.05
N LEU A 112 -0.96 -5.04 4.97
CA LEU A 112 -2.14 -4.32 4.47
C LEU A 112 -3.39 -5.12 4.83
N TYR A 113 -4.34 -4.46 5.49
CA TYR A 113 -5.66 -5.02 5.75
C TYR A 113 -6.65 -4.36 4.81
N GLU A 114 -7.52 -5.15 4.21
CA GLU A 114 -8.62 -4.71 3.35
C GLU A 114 -9.89 -5.49 3.73
N GLY A 115 -10.59 -5.04 4.78
CA GLY A 115 -11.80 -5.71 5.24
C GLY A 115 -11.52 -7.13 5.73
N THR A 116 -11.90 -8.14 4.92
CA THR A 116 -11.66 -9.56 5.23
C THR A 116 -10.36 -10.10 4.65
N ASP A 117 -9.74 -9.39 3.72
CA ASP A 117 -8.48 -9.79 3.11
C ASP A 117 -7.29 -9.19 3.89
N GLU A 118 -6.29 -10.03 4.16
CA GLU A 118 -5.12 -9.70 4.96
C GLU A 118 -3.84 -10.01 4.18
N TYR A 119 -3.10 -8.97 3.82
CA TYR A 119 -1.78 -9.09 3.18
C TYR A 119 -0.70 -9.07 4.24
N THR A 120 -0.57 -10.18 4.97
CA THR A 120 0.28 -10.30 6.17
C THR A 120 1.24 -11.49 6.13
N ALA A 121 1.08 -12.41 5.17
CA ALA A 121 1.90 -13.62 5.14
C ALA A 121 3.36 -13.32 4.77
N GLU A 122 4.27 -13.59 5.70
CA GLU A 122 5.71 -13.44 5.52
C GLU A 122 6.37 -14.66 4.87
N SER A 123 5.62 -15.73 4.63
CA SER A 123 6.11 -16.94 3.98
C SER A 123 4.98 -17.67 3.26
N THR A 124 5.33 -18.53 2.31
CA THR A 124 4.36 -19.36 1.59
C THR A 124 3.59 -20.31 2.51
N ALA A 125 4.16 -20.71 3.65
CA ALA A 125 3.49 -21.55 4.65
C ALA A 125 2.46 -20.78 5.49
N ALA A 126 2.59 -19.45 5.57
CA ALA A 126 1.65 -18.58 6.27
C ALA A 126 0.51 -18.09 5.36
N MET A 127 0.59 -18.34 4.05
CA MET A 127 -0.47 -17.97 3.12
C MET A 127 -1.68 -18.88 3.27
N ASP A 128 -2.87 -18.28 3.31
CA ASP A 128 -4.15 -18.97 3.34
C ASP A 128 -5.14 -18.25 2.43
N VAL A 129 -5.00 -18.50 1.13
CA VAL A 129 -5.84 -17.90 0.09
C VAL A 129 -7.33 -18.24 0.27
N GLN A 130 -7.67 -19.36 0.92
CA GLN A 130 -9.07 -19.72 1.16
C GLN A 130 -9.71 -18.87 2.25
N ASN A 131 -8.91 -18.37 3.19
CA ASN A 131 -9.33 -17.51 4.29
C ASN A 131 -8.91 -16.04 4.11
N GLY A 132 -8.49 -15.64 2.89
CA GLY A 132 -8.14 -14.26 2.57
C GLY A 132 -6.75 -13.80 3.04
N VAL A 133 -5.84 -14.71 3.38
CA VAL A 133 -4.47 -14.37 3.82
C VAL A 133 -3.48 -14.47 2.68
N TYR A 134 -2.96 -13.30 2.27
CA TYR A 134 -2.05 -13.10 1.14
C TYR A 134 -0.66 -12.65 1.61
N PRO A 135 0.36 -12.67 0.73
CA PRO A 135 1.70 -12.21 1.07
C PRO A 135 1.71 -10.75 1.53
N ALA A 136 2.64 -10.43 2.43
CA ALA A 136 2.91 -9.05 2.82
C ALA A 136 3.26 -8.17 1.60
N VAL A 137 3.04 -6.86 1.76
CA VAL A 137 3.21 -5.88 0.68
C VAL A 137 4.44 -5.01 0.89
N GLN A 138 4.93 -4.43 -0.20
CA GLN A 138 5.87 -3.31 -0.17
C GLN A 138 5.24 -2.11 -0.88
N ILE A 139 5.47 -0.91 -0.37
CA ILE A 139 5.02 0.32 -1.05
C ILE A 139 5.92 0.52 -2.27
N ALA A 140 5.35 0.41 -3.47
CA ALA A 140 6.07 0.56 -4.72
C ALA A 140 6.09 2.02 -5.19
N SER A 141 4.95 2.69 -5.09
CA SER A 141 4.84 4.10 -5.43
C SER A 141 3.79 4.78 -4.56
N VAL A 142 4.02 6.06 -4.31
CA VAL A 142 3.04 6.98 -3.72
C VAL A 142 2.95 8.14 -4.68
N GLU A 143 1.80 8.32 -5.31
CA GLU A 143 1.54 9.45 -6.19
C GLU A 143 0.77 10.52 -5.41
N PRO A 144 1.46 11.53 -4.81
CA PRO A 144 0.78 12.67 -4.24
C PRO A 144 0.25 13.57 -5.37
N PRO A 145 -0.80 14.37 -5.12
CA PRO A 145 -1.35 15.23 -6.15
C PRO A 145 -0.37 16.36 -6.46
N SER A 146 -0.38 16.80 -7.71
CA SER A 146 0.56 17.79 -8.26
C SER A 146 0.36 19.22 -7.74
N GLN A 147 -0.73 19.50 -7.00
CA GLN A 147 -1.06 20.84 -6.51
C GLN A 147 -0.95 20.97 -4.98
N GLY A 148 -0.09 21.88 -4.52
CA GLY A 148 0.00 22.26 -3.11
C GLY A 148 -1.10 23.26 -2.71
N GLY A 149 -1.62 23.14 -1.48
CA GLY A 149 -2.54 24.11 -0.88
C GLY A 149 -4.03 23.73 -0.94
N LEU A 150 -4.37 22.54 -1.41
CA LEU A 150 -5.73 21.99 -1.33
C LEU A 150 -5.96 21.38 0.05
N SER A 151 -7.18 21.45 0.55
CA SER A 151 -7.58 20.78 1.80
C SER A 151 -8.02 19.32 1.59
N ARG A 152 -7.86 18.81 0.37
CA ARG A 152 -8.15 17.45 -0.06
C ARG A 152 -7.02 17.00 -0.96
N PHE A 153 -6.47 15.82 -0.67
CA PHE A 153 -5.36 15.26 -1.42
C PHE A 153 -5.77 13.89 -1.94
N GLU A 154 -6.09 13.83 -3.22
CA GLU A 154 -6.19 12.56 -3.94
C GLU A 154 -4.85 11.85 -3.87
N TYR A 155 -4.88 10.55 -3.55
CA TYR A 155 -3.69 9.72 -3.51
C TYR A 155 -3.94 8.43 -4.28
N SER A 156 -2.88 7.92 -4.90
CA SER A 156 -2.78 6.54 -5.35
C SER A 156 -1.53 5.93 -4.72
N VAL A 157 -1.72 4.80 -4.05
CA VAL A 157 -0.63 4.05 -3.42
C VAL A 157 -0.58 2.69 -4.07
N GLN A 158 0.53 2.41 -4.77
CA GLN A 158 0.74 1.11 -5.37
C GLN A 158 1.59 0.25 -4.45
N PHE A 159 1.19 -1.00 -4.33
CA PHE A 159 1.85 -2.01 -3.54
C PHE A 159 2.26 -3.17 -4.43
N VAL A 160 3.46 -3.68 -4.20
CA VAL A 160 3.90 -4.96 -4.76
C VAL A 160 3.70 -6.02 -3.68
N VAL A 161 2.89 -7.03 -4.00
CA VAL A 161 2.65 -8.19 -3.15
C VAL A 161 3.78 -9.18 -3.32
N GLY A 162 4.45 -9.56 -2.24
CA GLY A 162 5.51 -10.56 -2.36
C GLY A 162 6.20 -10.90 -1.05
N VAL A 163 6.44 -12.20 -0.88
CA VAL A 163 7.40 -12.69 0.11
C VAL A 163 8.81 -12.38 -0.40
N PRO A 164 9.68 -11.67 0.34
CA PRO A 164 11.08 -11.53 -0.05
C PRO A 164 11.70 -12.93 -0.20
N ARG A 165 12.24 -13.23 -1.39
CA ARG A 165 12.90 -14.52 -1.68
C ARG A 165 14.27 -14.63 -1.04
#